data_AF-A0A367FAD5-F1
#
_entry.id   AF-A0A367FAD5-F1
#
_cell.length_a   1.000
_cell.length_b   1.000
_cell.length_c   1.000
_cell.angle_alpha   90.00
_cell.angle_beta   90.00
_cell.angle_gamma   90.00
#
_symmetry.space_group_name_H-M   'P 1'
#
loop_
_entity.id
_entity.type
_entity.pdbx_description
1 polymer ?
#
loop_
_entity_poly.entity_id
_entity_poly.type
_entity_poly.pdbx_seq_one_letter_code
_entity_poly.pdbx_strand_id
1 'polypeptide(L)'
;MNSNAIPPPTRRPSLSGLRRPLVAGILCTLGVLGSITALSVPDAADAAASTLGAAAAQSGRYFGTAINAGKLGDSAYTTIAGREFDMVTAENEMKIDATEPNRGQFNFTN
;
A
#
# COMPACT_ATOMS: atom_id res chain seq x y z
N MET A 1 -38.10 10.01 -15.42
CA MET A 1 -37.49 8.86 -14.71
C MET A 1 -36.53 8.23 -15.69
N ASN A 2 -35.28 8.70 -15.66
CA ASN A 2 -34.30 8.51 -16.73
C ASN A 2 -33.49 7.25 -16.43
N SER A 3 -33.68 6.23 -17.26
CA SER A 3 -32.98 4.95 -17.19
C SER A 3 -31.54 5.11 -17.69
N ASN A 4 -30.58 5.22 -16.76
CA ASN A 4 -29.15 5.09 -17.07
C ASN A 4 -28.74 3.61 -16.95
N ALA A 5 -29.04 2.82 -18.00
CA ALA A 5 -28.53 1.46 -18.13
C ALA A 5 -27.14 1.48 -18.78
N ILE A 6 -26.18 0.82 -18.14
CA ILE A 6 -24.78 0.68 -18.53
C ILE A 6 -24.68 -0.18 -19.81
N PRO A 7 -23.90 0.21 -20.84
CA PRO A 7 -23.73 -0.59 -22.05
C PRO A 7 -22.88 -1.86 -21.79
N PRO A 8 -23.14 -2.98 -22.47
CA PRO A 8 -22.37 -4.22 -22.34
C PRO A 8 -20.97 -4.09 -22.99
N PRO A 9 -19.98 -4.87 -22.52
CA PRO A 9 -18.63 -4.84 -23.07
C PRO A 9 -18.59 -5.34 -24.52
N THR A 10 -17.94 -4.55 -25.38
CA THR A 10 -17.73 -4.87 -26.80
C THR A 10 -16.64 -5.92 -26.98
N ARG A 11 -16.99 -7.03 -27.64
CA ARG A 11 -16.08 -8.13 -27.98
C ARG A 11 -15.20 -7.73 -29.18
N ARG A 12 -13.89 -7.55 -28.98
CA ARG A 12 -12.94 -7.32 -30.09
C ARG A 12 -12.56 -8.64 -30.78
N PRO A 13 -12.44 -8.68 -32.12
CA PRO A 13 -12.10 -9.89 -32.85
C PRO A 13 -10.64 -10.29 -32.70
N SER A 14 -10.42 -11.61 -32.73
CA SER A 14 -9.14 -12.30 -32.78
C SER A 14 -8.52 -12.17 -34.17
N LEU A 15 -7.31 -11.61 -34.26
CA LEU A 15 -6.49 -11.69 -35.47
C LEU A 15 -5.46 -12.80 -35.30
N SER A 16 -5.87 -13.98 -35.74
CA SER A 16 -5.00 -15.13 -35.98
C SER A 16 -4.22 -14.94 -37.28
N GLY A 17 -2.89 -14.97 -37.16
CA GLY A 17 -2.00 -15.41 -38.23
C GLY A 17 -1.26 -14.29 -38.98
N LEU A 18 0.06 -14.25 -38.79
CA LEU A 18 0.94 -14.59 -39.90
C LEU A 18 2.30 -15.06 -39.39
N ARG A 19 2.80 -16.10 -40.03
CA ARG A 19 4.03 -16.83 -39.74
C ARG A 19 5.22 -16.09 -40.36
N ARG A 20 6.33 -15.96 -39.60
CA ARG A 20 7.79 -16.12 -39.94
C ARG A 20 8.32 -15.59 -41.30
N PRO A 21 9.56 -15.05 -41.40
CA PRO A 21 10.76 -15.69 -40.83
C PRO A 21 11.85 -14.78 -40.24
N LEU A 22 12.70 -15.45 -39.47
CA LEU A 22 14.01 -15.02 -38.97
C LEU A 22 14.93 -14.75 -40.17
N VAL A 23 15.42 -13.51 -40.30
CA VAL A 23 16.54 -13.17 -41.18
C VAL A 23 17.67 -12.67 -40.29
N ALA A 24 18.70 -13.50 -40.17
CA ALA A 24 20.00 -13.13 -39.66
C ALA A 24 20.67 -12.16 -40.64
N GLY A 25 21.15 -11.02 -40.14
CA GLY A 25 21.95 -10.06 -40.88
C GLY A 25 23.06 -9.53 -39.98
N ILE A 26 24.29 -9.88 -40.34
CA ILE A 26 25.55 -9.62 -39.63
C ILE A 26 26.01 -8.17 -39.86
N LEU A 27 26.31 -7.46 -38.76
CA LEU A 27 27.46 -6.57 -38.50
C LEU A 27 27.91 -5.54 -39.58
N CYS A 28 27.82 -4.22 -39.27
CA CYS A 28 28.91 -3.24 -39.47
C CYS A 28 28.57 -1.82 -38.93
N THR A 29 29.34 -1.44 -37.90
CA THR A 29 29.69 -0.16 -37.27
C THR A 29 29.37 1.21 -37.92
N LEU A 30 28.89 2.15 -37.07
CA LEU A 30 29.23 3.59 -36.91
C LEU A 30 28.01 4.51 -36.79
N GLY A 31 27.81 5.10 -35.61
CA GLY A 31 26.78 6.10 -35.37
C GLY A 31 26.46 6.25 -33.89
N VAL A 32 27.42 6.74 -33.10
CA VAL A 32 27.19 7.16 -31.72
C VAL A 32 26.20 8.32 -31.74
N LEU A 33 24.94 8.09 -31.35
CA LEU A 33 24.05 9.13 -30.83
C LEU A 33 22.98 8.46 -29.93
N GLY A 34 23.32 8.35 -28.65
CA GLY A 34 22.36 8.41 -27.54
C GLY A 34 21.32 7.30 -27.42
N SER A 35 21.73 6.03 -27.37
CA SER A 35 20.91 5.03 -26.68
C SER A 35 20.89 5.39 -25.19
N ILE A 36 19.83 6.06 -24.75
CA ILE A 36 19.49 6.19 -23.32
C ILE A 36 19.21 4.78 -22.84
N THR A 37 20.26 4.09 -22.42
CA THR A 37 20.13 2.94 -21.56
C THR A 37 19.62 3.51 -20.25
N ALA A 38 18.31 3.38 -20.02
CA ALA A 38 17.77 3.53 -18.68
C ALA A 38 18.48 2.47 -17.84
N LEU A 39 19.55 2.88 -17.17
CA LEU A 39 20.10 2.16 -16.05
C LEU A 39 18.96 2.10 -15.05
N SER A 40 18.21 1.00 -15.08
CA SER A 40 17.41 0.57 -13.96
C SER A 40 18.41 0.37 -12.83
N VAL A 41 18.62 1.43 -12.06
CA VAL A 41 19.23 1.32 -10.73
C VAL A 41 18.43 0.21 -10.07
N PRO A 42 19.05 -0.90 -9.64
CA PRO A 42 18.34 -1.87 -8.83
C PRO A 42 17.79 -1.06 -7.66
N ASP A 43 16.46 -0.99 -7.58
CA ASP A 43 15.76 -0.43 -6.43
C ASP A 43 16.49 -0.99 -5.22
N ALA A 44 17.09 -0.09 -4.42
CA ALA A 44 18.04 -0.46 -3.39
C ALA A 44 17.35 -1.54 -2.56
N ALA A 45 17.86 -2.78 -2.64
CA ALA A 45 17.19 -3.95 -2.08
C ALA A 45 16.65 -3.57 -0.71
N ASP A 46 15.32 -3.42 -0.63
CA ASP A 46 14.64 -2.83 0.52
C ASP A 46 15.17 -3.55 1.75
N ALA A 47 15.95 -2.84 2.56
CA ALA A 47 16.55 -3.44 3.74
C ALA A 47 15.43 -4.13 4.50
N ALA A 48 15.60 -5.41 4.83
CA ALA A 48 14.54 -6.19 5.46
C ALA A 48 14.03 -5.42 6.68
N ALA A 49 12.82 -4.89 6.58
CA ALA A 49 12.26 -4.06 7.61
C ALA A 49 12.13 -4.89 8.89
N SER A 50 12.71 -4.42 9.99
CA SER A 50 12.79 -5.17 11.25
C SER A 50 11.57 -5.00 12.16
N THR A 51 10.56 -4.25 11.70
CA THR A 51 9.34 -3.92 12.45
C THR A 51 8.12 -4.03 11.55
N LEU A 52 6.96 -4.36 12.12
CA LEU A 52 5.75 -4.64 11.35
C LEU A 52 5.28 -3.45 10.50
N GLY A 53 5.24 -2.24 11.06
CA GLY A 53 4.84 -1.02 10.36
C GLY A 53 5.79 -0.68 9.21
N ALA A 54 7.10 -0.70 9.45
CA ALA A 54 8.09 -0.46 8.38
C ALA A 54 7.98 -1.48 7.24
N ALA A 55 7.70 -2.75 7.53
CA ALA A 55 7.50 -3.77 6.50
C ALA A 55 6.20 -3.54 5.70
N ALA A 56 5.12 -3.13 6.36
CA ALA A 56 3.88 -2.79 5.68
C ALA A 56 4.04 -1.56 4.77
N ALA A 57 4.80 -0.55 5.22
CA ALA A 57 5.03 0.69 4.52
C ALA A 57 5.74 0.51 3.17
N GLN A 58 6.60 -0.52 3.02
CA GLN A 58 7.24 -0.88 1.74
C GLN A 58 6.22 -1.17 0.63
N SER A 59 5.01 -1.60 1.00
CA SER A 59 3.90 -1.85 0.07
C SER A 59 2.84 -0.74 0.06
N GLY A 60 3.12 0.40 0.70
CA GLY A 60 2.15 1.49 0.88
C GLY A 60 0.97 1.13 1.80
N ARG A 61 1.17 0.16 2.71
CA ARG A 61 0.17 -0.32 3.68
C ARG A 61 0.61 0.04 5.10
N TYR A 62 -0.30 -0.11 6.06
CA TYR A 62 -0.02 0.03 7.48
C TYR A 62 -0.14 -1.31 8.21
N PHE A 63 0.46 -1.39 9.39
CA PHE A 63 0.24 -2.45 10.38
C PHE A 63 -0.14 -1.81 11.71
N GLY A 64 -1.42 -1.93 12.08
CA GLY A 64 -1.95 -1.28 13.26
C GLY A 64 -2.26 -2.20 14.43
N THR A 65 -2.52 -1.59 15.59
CA THR A 65 -2.96 -2.27 16.80
C THR A 65 -4.04 -1.49 17.54
N ALA A 66 -4.75 -2.18 18.44
CA ALA A 66 -5.66 -1.56 19.39
C ALA A 66 -4.88 -1.09 20.63
N ILE A 67 -5.02 0.19 20.98
CA ILE A 67 -4.37 0.80 22.15
C ILE A 67 -5.37 1.00 23.27
N ASN A 68 -4.97 0.58 24.48
CA ASN A 68 -5.71 0.80 25.72
C ASN A 68 -5.07 1.93 26.52
N ALA A 69 -5.82 2.97 26.85
CA ALA A 69 -5.28 4.12 27.58
C ALA A 69 -4.76 3.73 28.97
N GLY A 70 -5.43 2.79 29.65
CA GLY A 70 -5.03 2.27 30.96
C GLY A 70 -3.69 1.53 30.97
N LYS A 71 -3.15 1.16 29.80
CA LYS A 71 -1.85 0.50 29.65
C LYS A 71 -0.73 1.45 29.21
N LEU A 72 -1.01 2.72 28.99
CA LEU A 72 0.02 3.68 28.54
C LEU A 72 1.09 3.98 29.61
N GLY A 73 0.83 3.64 30.88
CA GLY A 73 1.85 3.65 31.94
C GLY A 73 2.79 2.44 31.94
N ASP A 74 2.48 1.39 31.18
CA ASP A 74 3.34 0.20 31.05
C ASP A 74 4.42 0.45 29.99
N SER A 75 5.68 0.51 30.44
CA SER A 75 6.83 0.75 29.57
C SER A 75 7.05 -0.37 28.54
N ALA A 76 6.77 -1.62 28.89
CA ALA A 76 6.92 -2.73 27.95
C ALA A 76 5.86 -2.64 26.84
N TYR A 77 4.62 -2.34 27.22
CA TYR A 77 3.51 -2.16 26.30
C TYR A 77 3.80 -1.02 25.30
N THR A 78 4.14 0.17 25.81
CA THR A 78 4.40 1.35 24.97
C THR A 78 5.65 1.21 24.10
N THR A 79 6.71 0.55 24.61
CA THR A 79 7.93 0.29 23.83
C THR A 79 7.66 -0.63 22.66
N ILE A 80 6.91 -1.72 22.86
CA ILE A 80 6.57 -2.65 21.77
C ILE A 80 5.62 -1.96 20.80
N ALA A 81 4.57 -1.32 21.31
CA ALA A 81 3.56 -0.70 20.45
C ALA A 81 4.15 0.42 19.58
N GLY A 82 4.96 1.30 20.15
CA GLY A 82 5.61 2.40 19.42
C GLY A 82 6.71 1.95 18.47
N ARG A 83 7.29 0.77 18.67
CA ARG A 83 8.28 0.19 17.75
C ARG A 83 7.61 -0.51 16.57
N GLU A 84 6.55 -1.28 16.82
CA GLU A 84 6.02 -2.22 15.83
C GLU A 84 4.93 -1.63 14.93
N PHE A 85 4.13 -0.68 15.42
CA PHE A 85 2.88 -0.28 14.76
C PHE A 85 2.90 1.18 14.29
N ASP A 86 2.28 1.43 13.14
CA ASP A 86 2.16 2.75 12.49
C ASP A 86 0.71 3.25 12.35
N MET A 87 -0.27 2.43 12.78
CA MET A 87 -1.68 2.78 12.84
C MET A 87 -2.28 2.38 14.20
N VAL A 88 -3.11 3.25 14.77
CA VAL A 88 -3.71 3.04 16.10
C VAL A 88 -5.22 3.14 16.01
N THR A 89 -5.90 2.18 16.65
CA THR A 89 -7.32 2.25 16.95
C THR A 89 -7.49 2.25 18.47
N ALA A 90 -8.34 3.11 19.03
CA ALA A 90 -8.68 3.05 20.45
C ALA A 90 -9.43 1.74 20.75
N GLU A 91 -8.98 0.98 21.77
CA GLU A 91 -9.60 -0.31 22.12
C GLU A 91 -11.05 -0.10 22.57
N ASN A 92 -11.28 0.90 23.42
CA ASN A 92 -12.61 1.21 23.97
C ASN A 92 -12.90 2.71 24.05
N GLU A 93 -11.89 3.56 24.06
CA GLU A 93 -11.97 4.98 24.44
C GLU A 93 -12.81 5.82 23.45
N MET A 94 -12.99 5.33 22.23
CA MET A 94 -13.83 5.96 21.20
C MET A 94 -15.18 5.26 20.99
N LYS A 95 -15.55 4.28 21.82
CA LYS A 95 -16.89 3.71 21.77
C LYS A 95 -17.92 4.71 22.29
N ILE A 96 -19.19 4.50 21.96
CA ILE A 96 -20.28 5.44 22.27
C ILE A 96 -20.44 5.60 23.79
N ASP A 97 -20.30 4.52 24.55
CA ASP A 97 -20.34 4.53 26.01
C ASP A 97 -19.18 5.31 26.63
N ALA A 98 -18.01 5.32 25.99
CA ALA A 98 -16.86 6.12 26.42
C ALA A 98 -17.00 7.60 26.05
N THR A 99 -17.50 7.89 24.85
CA THR A 99 -17.56 9.25 24.28
C THR A 99 -18.83 10.02 24.64
N GLU A 100 -19.96 9.34 24.91
CA GLU A 100 -21.24 9.93 25.33
C GLU A 100 -21.88 9.11 26.47
N PRO A 101 -21.32 9.14 27.71
CA PRO A 101 -21.82 8.33 28.83
C PRO A 101 -23.26 8.66 29.23
N ASN A 102 -23.66 9.92 29.06
CA ASN A 102 -25.04 10.37 29.18
C ASN A 102 -25.40 11.14 27.91
N ARG A 103 -26.65 11.01 27.45
CA ARG A 103 -27.10 11.65 26.20
C ARG A 103 -26.81 13.16 26.19
N GLY A 104 -26.11 13.63 25.17
CA GLY A 104 -25.70 15.02 24.99
C GLY A 104 -24.53 15.46 25.88
N GLN A 105 -23.92 14.56 26.66
CA GLN A 105 -22.74 14.84 27.49
C GLN A 105 -21.54 14.08 26.95
N PHE A 106 -20.68 14.77 26.21
CA PHE A 106 -19.50 14.17 25.61
C PHE A 106 -18.29 14.18 26.53
N ASN A 107 -17.48 13.11 26.48
CA ASN A 107 -16.22 12.99 27.20
C ASN A 107 -15.12 12.44 26.26
N PHE A 108 -14.00 13.14 26.16
CA PHE A 108 -12.84 12.76 25.31
C PHE A 108 -11.54 12.65 26.11
N THR A 109 -11.64 12.46 27.43
CA THR A 109 -10.49 12.52 28.34
C THR A 109 -9.89 11.15 28.66
N ASN A 110 -10.54 10.06 28.25
CA ASN A 110 -10.10 8.69 28.53
C ASN A 110 -8.91 8.29 27.66
#